data_AF-A0A4Z0Y7Q4-F1
#
_entry.id   AF-A0A4Z0Y7Q4-F1
#
_cell.length_a   1.000
_cell.length_b   1.000
_cell.length_c   1.000
_cell.angle_alpha   90.00
_cell.angle_beta   90.00
_cell.angle_gamma   90.00
#
_symmetry.space_group_name_H-M   'P 1'
#
loop_
_entity.id
_entity.type
_entity.pdbx_description
1 polymer ?
#
loop_
_entity_poly.entity_id
_entity_poly.type
_entity_poly.pdbx_seq_one_letter_code
_entity_poly.pdbx_strand_id
1 'polypeptide(L)'
;MSRKSVLSAVCASNGAFEATAMRMTGLQRRRFTSTPQRNMNITHFTPTSSAALDSLLSEIRTKIILPSYLPMSQRKRIYSSKWEKKLQADPIIIEIDGEVLKFRYQNLLTDVPSTRKSVLAAVSQFETDADFANLKPLLEGVHYAGRKLQHSVYAKILRVVGIKGHIYDIIDCARSVRRTGYKLESSEKVNELLHFVQMKARNADWDEAETRQALRWAEMVVEMLHEEVHQPERHKDEPLLPGEMPLTRDPMVLAAPLHLAAVLVVRHEAGEDVVDKVHKLARDVVALWPEGKKLKELQPAELYADYDKMGYLVSANRFVALATPLLHGLETAAKVVKPELASQLQTRCDTLVAEIKEARILVAETKKARILAAEIDEALVPPKRSEDVYNKFYDASSPPLPYLCQDDVLLEMLRDRAEEVLALKPLPREQAIRISVRAIAEHRNDSMTRTHELSDLLRRDDVQRAAGAQVYALLVQAPVHHLDALLVRDVQAAIQERRSGARLSVMRPWPMPSVMLPPLRSASFPPDWMYECRTDP
;
A
#
# COMPACT_ATOMS: atom_id res chain seq x y z
N MET A 1 24.37 -39.61 -29.67
CA MET A 1 23.67 -40.30 -30.78
C MET A 1 22.22 -39.84 -30.80
N SER A 2 21.77 -39.35 -31.94
CA SER A 2 20.48 -38.68 -32.17
C SER A 2 19.35 -39.68 -32.39
N ARG A 3 18.16 -39.44 -31.81
CA ARG A 3 16.92 -40.13 -32.19
C ARG A 3 15.83 -39.11 -32.48
N LYS A 4 15.62 -38.88 -33.78
CA LYS A 4 14.47 -38.18 -34.35
C LYS A 4 13.45 -39.23 -34.87
N SER A 5 12.19 -38.96 -34.55
CA SER A 5 10.96 -39.10 -35.37
C SER A 5 10.75 -40.33 -36.27
N VAL A 6 9.61 -41.02 -36.11
CA VAL A 6 8.78 -41.58 -37.20
C VAL A 6 7.31 -41.67 -36.75
N LEU A 7 6.40 -41.50 -37.72
CA LEU A 7 4.94 -41.74 -37.78
C LEU A 7 4.06 -40.48 -37.65
N SER A 8 3.09 -40.18 -38.52
CA SER A 8 2.75 -40.64 -39.89
C SER A 8 1.68 -39.66 -40.41
N ALA A 9 1.76 -39.29 -41.69
CA ALA A 9 0.73 -38.56 -42.42
C ALA A 9 -0.31 -39.52 -43.00
N VAL A 10 -1.61 -39.13 -43.04
CA VAL A 10 -2.55 -39.38 -44.16
C VAL A 10 -3.71 -38.38 -44.06
N CYS A 11 -3.81 -37.47 -45.02
CA CYS A 11 -5.02 -37.21 -45.83
C CYS A 11 -4.66 -36.17 -46.89
N ALA A 12 -4.66 -36.62 -48.14
CA ALA A 12 -4.36 -35.87 -49.35
C ALA A 12 -5.65 -35.49 -50.10
N SER A 13 -5.44 -34.71 -51.17
CA SER A 13 -6.29 -34.56 -52.37
C SER A 13 -7.38 -33.47 -52.24
N ASN A 14 -7.63 -32.55 -53.19
CA ASN A 14 -7.17 -32.32 -54.55
C ASN A 14 -7.45 -30.85 -54.92
N GLY A 15 -6.68 -30.27 -55.86
CA GLY A 15 -7.13 -29.06 -56.55
C GLY A 15 -6.03 -28.15 -57.09
N ALA A 16 -5.25 -28.62 -58.05
CA ALA A 16 -4.43 -27.75 -58.90
C ALA A 16 -4.47 -28.31 -60.32
N PHE A 17 -5.12 -27.61 -61.24
CA PHE A 17 -4.76 -27.51 -62.66
C PHE A 17 -5.70 -26.49 -63.30
N GLU A 18 -5.19 -25.29 -63.61
CA GLU A 18 -5.27 -24.71 -64.95
C GLU A 18 -4.51 -23.38 -64.97
N ALA A 19 -3.32 -23.44 -65.56
CA ALA A 19 -2.58 -22.27 -66.02
C ALA A 19 -2.76 -22.22 -67.54
N THR A 20 -3.36 -21.16 -68.07
CA THR A 20 -3.16 -20.76 -69.46
C THR A 20 -3.20 -19.24 -69.57
N ALA A 21 -2.26 -18.74 -70.37
CA ALA A 21 -1.82 -17.37 -70.46
C ALA A 21 -2.83 -16.43 -71.13
N MET A 22 -2.90 -15.20 -70.63
CA MET A 22 -3.17 -14.00 -71.44
C MET A 22 -2.23 -12.89 -70.99
N ARG A 23 -1.40 -12.46 -71.93
CA ARG A 23 -0.40 -11.40 -71.83
C ARG A 23 -1.11 -10.06 -72.12
N MET A 24 -0.71 -9.03 -71.39
CA MET A 24 -0.80 -7.60 -71.71
C MET A 24 -2.16 -6.88 -71.52
N THR A 25 -2.25 -6.12 -70.42
CA THR A 25 -2.37 -4.65 -70.46
C THR A 25 -1.82 -4.07 -69.17
N GLY A 26 -0.93 -3.08 -69.31
CA GLY A 26 -0.28 -2.41 -68.19
C GLY A 26 -1.29 -1.56 -67.41
N LEU A 27 -1.63 -2.02 -66.23
CA LEU A 27 -2.05 -1.15 -65.13
C LEU A 27 -1.17 -1.50 -63.93
N GLN A 28 -0.18 -0.65 -63.66
CA GLN A 28 0.51 -0.63 -62.38
C GLN A 28 -0.53 -0.40 -61.27
N ARG A 29 -1.14 -1.47 -60.77
CA ARG A 29 -1.80 -1.44 -59.47
C ARG A 29 -0.69 -1.31 -58.43
N ARG A 30 -0.39 -0.07 -58.06
CA ARG A 30 0.32 0.25 -56.82
C ARG A 30 -0.40 -0.50 -55.71
N ARG A 31 0.25 -1.53 -55.15
CA ARG A 31 -0.17 -2.13 -53.89
C ARG A 31 0.08 -1.06 -52.83
N PHE A 32 -0.91 -0.21 -52.59
CA PHE A 32 -0.92 0.65 -51.42
C PHE A 32 -0.97 -0.27 -50.21
N THR A 33 0.16 -0.35 -49.50
CA THR A 33 0.25 -0.98 -48.19
C THR A 33 -0.66 -0.16 -47.27
N SER A 34 -1.90 -0.62 -47.07
CA SER A 34 -2.76 -0.05 -46.03
C SER A 34 -2.13 -0.43 -44.70
N THR A 35 -1.35 0.49 -44.11
CA THR A 35 -0.95 0.35 -42.72
C THR A 35 -2.22 0.22 -41.88
N PRO A 36 -2.39 -0.83 -41.07
CA PRO A 36 -3.58 -0.95 -40.24
C PRO A 36 -3.71 0.31 -39.39
N GLN A 37 -4.87 0.97 -39.47
CA GLN A 37 -5.22 2.02 -38.51
C GLN A 37 -5.13 1.37 -37.13
N ARG A 38 -4.15 1.79 -36.34
CA ARG A 38 -4.13 1.44 -34.92
C ARG A 38 -5.39 2.09 -34.35
N ASN A 39 -6.32 1.29 -33.84
CA ASN A 39 -7.42 1.81 -33.03
C ASN A 39 -6.78 2.50 -31.81
N MET A 40 -6.62 3.81 -31.90
CA MET A 40 -5.93 4.63 -30.90
C MET A 40 -6.97 5.12 -29.90
N ASN A 41 -7.29 4.32 -28.90
CA ASN A 41 -8.10 4.83 -27.79
C ASN A 41 -7.27 5.89 -27.05
N ILE A 42 -7.76 7.13 -26.99
CA ILE A 42 -7.11 8.17 -26.21
C ILE A 42 -7.21 7.83 -24.73
N THR A 43 -6.18 8.15 -23.97
CA THR A 43 -6.27 8.13 -22.50
C THR A 43 -7.23 9.22 -22.03
N HIS A 44 -8.41 8.81 -21.54
CA HIS A 44 -9.33 9.68 -20.83
C HIS A 44 -9.21 9.47 -19.32
N PHE A 45 -9.30 10.57 -18.57
CA PHE A 45 -9.36 10.55 -17.11
C PHE A 45 -10.78 10.88 -16.68
N THR A 46 -11.29 10.14 -15.70
CA THR A 46 -12.55 10.44 -15.03
C THR A 46 -12.35 11.63 -14.09
N PRO A 47 -13.38 12.48 -13.90
CA PRO A 47 -13.31 13.59 -12.93
C PRO A 47 -12.88 13.08 -11.56
N THR A 48 -11.96 13.79 -10.93
CA THR A 48 -11.37 13.41 -9.63
C THR A 48 -12.00 14.16 -8.47
N SER A 49 -11.63 13.75 -7.26
CA SER A 49 -12.10 14.35 -6.01
C SER A 49 -11.63 15.80 -5.80
N SER A 50 -10.60 16.26 -6.53
CA SER A 50 -10.05 17.61 -6.39
C SER A 50 -9.67 18.26 -7.72
N ALA A 51 -9.99 19.53 -7.87
CA ALA A 51 -9.63 20.32 -9.06
C ALA A 51 -8.11 20.41 -9.28
N ALA A 52 -7.32 20.32 -8.19
CA ALA A 52 -5.86 20.29 -8.27
C ALA A 52 -5.36 19.01 -8.95
N LEU A 53 -5.95 17.86 -8.60
CA LEU A 53 -5.63 16.58 -9.23
C LEU A 53 -6.08 16.54 -10.69
N ASP A 54 -7.29 17.03 -10.99
CA ASP A 54 -7.77 17.17 -12.37
C ASP A 54 -6.83 18.03 -13.22
N SER A 55 -6.37 19.16 -12.69
CA SER A 55 -5.40 20.02 -13.37
C SER A 55 -4.08 19.30 -13.63
N LEU A 56 -3.60 18.52 -12.66
CA LEU A 56 -2.35 17.77 -12.79
C LEU A 56 -2.46 16.63 -13.80
N LEU A 57 -3.55 15.86 -13.76
CA LEU A 57 -3.84 14.81 -14.75
C LEU A 57 -4.03 15.39 -16.15
N SER A 58 -4.73 16.51 -16.27
CA SER A 58 -4.86 17.27 -17.52
C SER A 58 -3.51 17.74 -18.06
N GLU A 59 -2.62 18.25 -17.21
CA GLU A 59 -1.27 18.62 -17.60
C GLU A 59 -0.47 17.42 -18.13
N ILE A 60 -0.51 16.29 -17.41
CA ILE A 60 0.12 15.04 -17.85
C ILE A 60 -0.46 14.59 -19.20
N ARG A 61 -1.79 14.61 -19.35
CA ARG A 61 -2.47 14.24 -20.60
C ARG A 61 -1.98 15.11 -21.75
N THR A 62 -2.14 16.42 -21.64
CA THR A 62 -1.91 17.38 -22.73
C THR A 62 -0.44 17.55 -23.11
N LYS A 63 0.48 17.48 -22.15
CA LYS A 63 1.90 17.78 -22.38
C LYS A 63 2.78 16.54 -22.54
N ILE A 64 2.39 15.41 -21.95
CA ILE A 64 3.17 14.16 -22.00
C ILE A 64 2.51 13.13 -22.92
N ILE A 65 1.22 12.86 -22.72
CA ILE A 65 0.53 11.74 -23.37
C ILE A 65 0.08 12.11 -24.79
N LEU A 66 -0.70 13.17 -24.97
CA LEU A 66 -1.30 13.54 -26.27
C LEU A 66 -0.26 13.79 -27.39
N PRO A 67 0.90 14.44 -27.14
CA PRO A 67 1.90 14.61 -28.20
C PRO A 67 2.45 13.29 -28.75
N SER A 68 2.27 12.18 -28.01
CA SER A 68 2.69 10.85 -28.44
C SER A 68 1.81 10.20 -29.50
N TYR A 69 0.59 10.71 -29.71
CA TYR A 69 -0.30 10.24 -30.79
C TYR A 69 0.11 10.83 -32.15
N LEU A 70 0.89 11.91 -32.16
CA LEU A 70 1.40 12.51 -33.39
C LEU A 70 2.49 11.63 -34.03
N PRO A 71 2.54 11.57 -35.39
CA PRO A 71 3.69 11.05 -36.11
C PRO A 71 5.00 11.72 -35.67
N MET A 72 6.10 10.97 -35.66
CA MET A 72 7.41 11.45 -35.17
C MET A 72 7.88 12.75 -35.86
N SER A 73 7.56 12.94 -37.13
CA SER A 73 7.91 14.16 -37.89
C SER A 73 7.17 15.40 -37.36
N GLN A 74 5.88 15.28 -37.06
CA GLN A 74 5.04 16.34 -36.49
C GLN A 74 5.43 16.63 -35.03
N ARG A 75 5.67 15.58 -34.25
CA ARG A 75 6.13 15.70 -32.85
C ARG A 75 7.43 16.49 -32.74
N LYS A 76 8.40 16.24 -33.64
CA LYS A 76 9.64 17.02 -33.70
C LYS A 76 9.42 18.50 -34.01
N ARG A 77 8.37 18.85 -34.78
CA ARG A 77 8.04 20.26 -35.09
C ARG A 77 7.53 20.99 -33.86
N ILE A 78 6.67 20.36 -33.06
CA ILE A 78 6.12 20.94 -31.82
C ILE A 78 7.21 21.34 -30.82
N TYR A 79 8.27 20.55 -30.74
CA TYR A 79 9.38 20.85 -29.82
C TYR A 79 10.48 21.73 -30.42
N SER A 80 10.36 22.14 -31.68
CA SER A 80 11.39 22.93 -32.38
C SER A 80 11.03 24.42 -32.38
N SER A 81 11.87 25.25 -31.77
CA SER A 81 11.69 26.71 -31.72
C SER A 81 11.60 27.36 -33.11
N LYS A 82 12.22 26.74 -34.13
CA LYS A 82 12.15 27.19 -35.53
C LYS A 82 10.72 27.23 -36.08
N TRP A 83 9.83 26.39 -35.55
CA TRP A 83 8.45 26.27 -36.00
C TRP A 83 7.47 27.03 -35.12
N GLU A 84 7.94 27.74 -34.08
CA GLU A 84 7.09 28.44 -33.12
C GLU A 84 6.11 29.42 -33.78
N LYS A 85 6.63 30.41 -34.53
CA LYS A 85 5.79 31.40 -35.21
C LYS A 85 4.81 30.77 -36.20
N LYS A 86 5.21 29.67 -36.84
CA LYS A 86 4.37 28.94 -37.80
C LYS A 86 3.25 28.17 -37.09
N LEU A 87 3.57 27.45 -36.00
CA LEU A 87 2.61 26.69 -35.21
C LEU A 87 1.66 27.57 -34.37
N GLN A 88 2.06 28.83 -34.11
CA GLN A 88 1.17 29.84 -33.54
C GLN A 88 0.07 30.26 -34.52
N ALA A 89 0.41 30.43 -35.81
CA ALA A 89 -0.55 30.77 -36.85
C ALA A 89 -1.37 29.56 -37.34
N ASP A 90 -0.70 28.41 -37.54
CA ASP A 90 -1.28 27.18 -38.07
C ASP A 90 -0.91 25.99 -37.17
N PRO A 91 -1.71 25.69 -36.12
CA PRO A 91 -1.44 24.59 -35.22
C PRO A 91 -1.67 23.25 -35.91
N ILE A 92 -0.95 22.22 -35.47
CA ILE A 92 -1.20 20.87 -35.98
C ILE A 92 -2.51 20.36 -35.39
N ILE A 93 -3.50 20.09 -36.24
CA ILE A 93 -4.81 19.60 -35.81
C ILE A 93 -4.89 18.11 -36.10
N ILE A 94 -5.26 17.32 -35.09
CA ILE A 94 -5.61 15.90 -35.26
C ILE A 94 -6.95 15.67 -34.58
N GLU A 95 -7.84 14.97 -35.27
CA GLU A 95 -9.05 14.41 -34.69
C GLU A 95 -8.76 12.97 -34.23
N ILE A 96 -8.95 12.71 -32.94
CA ILE A 96 -8.83 11.36 -32.37
C ILE A 96 -10.11 11.14 -31.55
N ASP A 97 -10.80 10.02 -31.74
CA ASP A 97 -12.04 9.66 -31.04
C ASP A 97 -13.12 10.77 -31.04
N GLY A 98 -13.19 11.57 -32.11
CA GLY A 98 -14.12 12.70 -32.24
C GLY A 98 -13.69 13.98 -31.50
N GLU A 99 -12.56 13.95 -30.77
CA GLU A 99 -11.94 15.11 -30.13
C GLU A 99 -10.94 15.78 -31.08
N VAL A 100 -11.18 17.06 -31.40
CA VAL A 100 -10.29 17.86 -32.25
C VAL A 100 -9.17 18.48 -31.40
N LEU A 101 -8.00 17.86 -31.42
CA LEU A 101 -6.81 18.28 -30.68
C LEU A 101 -5.96 19.23 -31.51
N LYS A 102 -5.56 20.36 -30.90
CA LYS A 102 -4.70 21.37 -31.53
C LYS A 102 -3.35 21.43 -30.82
N PHE A 103 -2.28 21.14 -31.53
CA PHE A 103 -0.92 21.17 -31.00
C PHE A 103 -0.16 22.41 -31.47
N ARG A 104 0.28 23.20 -30.50
CA ARG A 104 1.14 24.38 -30.71
C ARG A 104 2.58 24.05 -30.33
N TYR A 105 3.48 25.00 -30.57
CA TYR A 105 4.86 24.90 -30.08
C TYR A 105 4.88 24.73 -28.55
N GLN A 106 5.74 23.83 -28.08
CA GLN A 106 5.99 23.57 -26.66
C GLN A 106 7.51 23.49 -26.47
N ASN A 107 8.03 24.24 -25.51
CA ASN A 107 9.42 24.15 -25.13
C ASN A 107 9.63 22.94 -24.21
N LEU A 108 10.50 22.02 -24.63
CA LEU A 108 10.78 20.77 -23.91
C LEU A 108 11.37 20.99 -22.51
N LEU A 109 12.09 22.10 -22.30
CA LEU A 109 12.78 22.37 -21.03
C LEU A 109 11.89 23.08 -20.01
N THR A 110 10.96 23.91 -20.46
CA THR A 110 10.11 24.74 -19.58
C THR A 110 8.70 24.23 -19.49
N ASP A 111 8.11 23.82 -20.63
CA ASP A 111 6.68 23.57 -20.70
C ASP A 111 6.35 22.14 -20.34
N VAL A 112 7.20 21.19 -20.74
CA VAL A 112 6.99 19.74 -20.51
C VAL A 112 7.46 19.36 -19.10
N PRO A 113 6.54 18.97 -18.19
CA PRO A 113 6.93 18.66 -16.82
C PRO A 113 7.65 17.31 -16.73
N SER A 114 8.37 17.11 -15.63
CA SER A 114 9.06 15.85 -15.36
C SER A 114 8.06 14.72 -15.15
N THR A 115 8.00 13.77 -16.10
CA THR A 115 7.04 12.64 -16.06
C THR A 115 7.07 11.89 -14.72
N ARG A 116 8.26 11.58 -14.20
CA ARG A 116 8.41 10.89 -12.90
C ARG A 116 7.78 11.68 -11.76
N LYS A 117 8.05 12.99 -11.68
CA LYS A 117 7.55 13.84 -10.58
C LYS A 117 6.03 14.02 -10.71
N SER A 118 5.53 14.30 -11.91
CA SER A 118 4.10 14.50 -12.16
C SER A 118 3.28 13.24 -11.86
N VAL A 119 3.73 12.07 -12.32
CA VAL A 119 3.04 10.79 -12.04
C VAL A 119 3.01 10.51 -10.53
N LEU A 120 4.15 10.65 -9.84
CA LEU A 120 4.19 10.42 -8.39
C LEU A 120 3.35 11.43 -7.61
N ALA A 121 3.32 12.69 -8.04
CA ALA A 121 2.49 13.73 -7.43
C ALA A 121 1.00 13.42 -7.62
N ALA A 122 0.59 12.99 -8.82
CA ALA A 122 -0.80 12.62 -9.10
C ALA A 122 -1.24 11.42 -8.24
N VAL A 123 -0.46 10.34 -8.26
CA VAL A 123 -0.77 9.13 -7.46
C VAL A 123 -0.81 9.43 -5.96
N SER A 124 0.04 10.34 -5.46
CA SER A 124 0.00 10.73 -4.05
C SER A 124 -1.28 11.43 -3.62
N GLN A 125 -1.98 12.08 -4.55
CA GLN A 125 -3.24 12.80 -4.32
C GLN A 125 -4.49 11.94 -4.52
N PHE A 126 -4.36 10.67 -4.93
CA PHE A 126 -5.52 9.78 -5.07
C PHE A 126 -6.05 9.40 -3.69
N GLU A 127 -7.29 9.78 -3.36
CA GLU A 127 -7.89 9.43 -2.06
C GLU A 127 -9.16 8.58 -2.21
N THR A 128 -9.91 8.75 -3.29
CA THR A 128 -11.19 8.07 -3.52
C THR A 128 -11.07 6.99 -4.59
N ASP A 129 -11.98 6.01 -4.58
CA ASP A 129 -12.06 4.95 -5.61
C ASP A 129 -12.08 5.52 -7.04
N ALA A 130 -12.75 6.65 -7.23
CA ALA A 130 -12.82 7.36 -8.51
C ALA A 130 -11.46 7.93 -8.95
N ASP A 131 -10.61 8.32 -8.00
CA ASP A 131 -9.25 8.76 -8.29
C ASP A 131 -8.38 7.56 -8.70
N PHE A 132 -8.51 6.43 -8.00
CA PHE A 132 -7.76 5.20 -8.30
C PHE A 132 -8.15 4.58 -9.64
N ALA A 133 -9.39 4.77 -10.10
CA ALA A 133 -9.81 4.40 -11.45
C ALA A 133 -8.94 5.05 -12.55
N ASN A 134 -8.30 6.18 -12.27
CA ASN A 134 -7.37 6.85 -13.18
C ASN A 134 -5.94 6.28 -13.18
N LEU A 135 -5.58 5.39 -12.24
CA LEU A 135 -4.22 4.84 -12.13
C LEU A 135 -3.81 4.09 -13.39
N LYS A 136 -4.67 3.17 -13.85
CA LYS A 136 -4.40 2.37 -15.05
C LYS A 136 -4.34 3.23 -16.30
N PRO A 137 -5.34 4.07 -16.66
CA PRO A 137 -5.25 4.99 -17.79
C PRO A 137 -3.98 5.86 -17.75
N LEU A 138 -3.58 6.33 -16.56
CA LEU A 138 -2.38 7.16 -16.38
C LEU A 138 -1.12 6.40 -16.80
N LEU A 139 -0.94 5.18 -16.28
CA LEU A 139 0.22 4.35 -16.63
C LEU A 139 0.19 3.92 -18.10
N GLU A 140 -0.98 3.61 -18.64
CA GLU A 140 -1.14 3.29 -20.06
C GLU A 140 -0.71 4.45 -20.96
N GLY A 141 -1.16 5.67 -20.68
CA GLY A 141 -0.79 6.84 -21.45
C GLY A 141 0.70 7.17 -21.36
N VAL A 142 1.29 7.03 -20.17
CA VAL A 142 2.74 7.23 -19.97
C VAL A 142 3.56 6.18 -20.72
N HIS A 143 3.14 4.92 -20.67
CA HIS A 143 3.80 3.83 -21.39
C HIS A 143 3.67 3.99 -22.90
N TYR A 144 2.47 4.31 -23.40
CA TYR A 144 2.21 4.61 -24.81
C TYR A 144 3.06 5.78 -25.31
N ALA A 145 3.28 6.79 -24.47
CA ALA A 145 4.17 7.90 -24.77
C ALA A 145 5.67 7.53 -24.85
N GLY A 146 6.01 6.25 -24.64
CA GLY A 146 7.38 5.75 -24.65
C GLY A 146 8.22 6.26 -23.48
N ARG A 147 7.57 6.77 -22.42
CA ARG A 147 8.25 7.27 -21.22
C ARG A 147 8.51 6.08 -20.29
N LYS A 148 9.77 5.62 -20.25
CA LYS A 148 10.18 4.55 -19.33
C LYS A 148 10.29 5.08 -17.90
N LEU A 149 9.48 4.56 -16.99
CA LEU A 149 9.63 4.79 -15.55
C LEU A 149 10.63 3.78 -14.99
N GLN A 150 11.49 4.24 -14.08
CA GLN A 150 12.45 3.38 -13.38
C GLN A 150 11.75 2.44 -12.38
N HIS A 151 12.35 1.30 -12.08
CA HIS A 151 11.79 0.31 -11.13
C HIS A 151 11.45 0.93 -9.76
N SER A 152 12.33 1.79 -9.24
CA SER A 152 12.12 2.52 -7.97
C SER A 152 10.89 3.43 -7.97
N VAL A 153 10.47 3.95 -9.14
CA VAL A 153 9.25 4.76 -9.30
C VAL A 153 8.02 3.87 -9.16
N TYR A 154 7.99 2.72 -9.83
CA TYR A 154 6.91 1.75 -9.70
C TYR A 154 6.79 1.22 -8.27
N ALA A 155 7.91 0.90 -7.61
CA ALA A 155 7.89 0.50 -6.19
C ALA A 155 7.37 1.61 -5.27
N LYS A 156 7.57 2.89 -5.60
CA LYS A 156 7.00 4.00 -4.85
C LYS A 156 5.49 4.15 -5.10
N ILE A 157 5.04 4.03 -6.36
CA ILE A 157 3.61 4.00 -6.71
C ILE A 157 2.91 2.87 -5.93
N LEU A 158 3.47 1.67 -5.97
CA LEU A 158 3.00 0.51 -5.21
C LEU A 158 2.79 0.82 -3.74
N ARG A 159 3.80 1.40 -3.06
CA ARG A 159 3.70 1.71 -1.63
C ARG A 159 2.63 2.75 -1.34
N VAL A 160 2.52 3.80 -2.16
CA VAL A 160 1.51 4.85 -1.97
C VAL A 160 0.11 4.25 -2.12
N VAL A 161 -0.12 3.49 -3.19
CA VAL A 161 -1.41 2.84 -3.46
C VAL A 161 -1.74 1.77 -2.41
N GLY A 162 -0.74 0.96 -2.01
CA GLY A 162 -0.89 -0.08 -1.00
C GLY A 162 -1.21 0.45 0.39
N ILE A 163 -0.59 1.56 0.82
CA ILE A 163 -0.92 2.23 2.10
C ILE A 163 -2.38 2.67 2.13
N LYS A 164 -2.93 3.09 0.98
CA LYS A 164 -4.32 3.53 0.84
C LYS A 164 -5.32 2.38 0.65
N GLY A 165 -4.86 1.12 0.67
CA GLY A 165 -5.74 -0.06 0.57
C GLY A 165 -6.13 -0.47 -0.86
N HIS A 166 -5.66 0.25 -1.88
CA HIS A 166 -6.03 0.07 -3.29
C HIS A 166 -5.13 -0.93 -4.04
N ILE A 167 -4.70 -1.99 -3.35
CA ILE A 167 -3.66 -2.89 -3.88
C ILE A 167 -4.08 -3.65 -5.14
N TYR A 168 -5.38 -3.88 -5.32
CA TYR A 168 -5.90 -4.54 -6.53
C TYR A 168 -5.67 -3.71 -7.79
N ASP A 169 -5.67 -2.37 -7.71
CA ASP A 169 -5.43 -1.51 -8.86
C ASP A 169 -4.00 -1.69 -9.41
N ILE A 170 -3.03 -2.00 -8.54
CA ILE A 170 -1.68 -2.41 -8.96
C ILE A 170 -1.72 -3.76 -9.66
N ILE A 171 -2.46 -4.73 -9.11
CA ILE A 171 -2.59 -6.07 -9.70
C ILE A 171 -3.21 -5.95 -11.10
N ASP A 172 -4.25 -5.13 -11.27
CA ASP A 172 -4.86 -4.91 -12.58
C ASP A 172 -3.91 -4.19 -13.55
N CYS A 173 -3.12 -3.24 -13.05
CA CYS A 173 -2.05 -2.63 -13.84
C CYS A 173 -1.02 -3.67 -14.30
N ALA A 174 -0.63 -4.59 -13.42
CA ALA A 174 0.31 -5.67 -13.73
C ALA A 174 -0.28 -6.67 -14.74
N ARG A 175 -1.55 -7.09 -14.59
CA ARG A 175 -2.24 -7.94 -15.58
C ARG A 175 -2.29 -7.30 -16.96
N SER A 176 -2.34 -5.98 -17.00
CA SER A 176 -2.35 -5.18 -18.23
C SER A 176 -0.95 -4.70 -18.64
N VAL A 177 0.11 -5.43 -18.28
CA VAL A 177 1.53 -5.04 -18.45
C VAL A 177 1.88 -4.53 -19.85
N ARG A 178 1.29 -5.10 -20.91
CA ARG A 178 1.54 -4.65 -22.30
C ARG A 178 1.03 -3.23 -22.58
N ARG A 179 0.01 -2.79 -21.83
CA ARG A 179 -0.57 -1.45 -21.96
C ARG A 179 0.04 -0.49 -20.95
N THR A 180 0.17 -0.90 -19.69
CA THR A 180 0.63 -0.05 -18.57
C THR A 180 2.14 0.02 -18.42
N GLY A 181 2.87 -0.97 -18.95
CA GLY A 181 4.30 -1.16 -18.67
C GLY A 181 4.63 -1.59 -17.23
N TYR A 182 3.62 -1.92 -16.40
CA TYR A 182 3.83 -2.29 -15.01
C TYR A 182 4.27 -3.76 -14.88
N LYS A 183 5.58 -4.00 -14.97
CA LYS A 183 6.17 -5.34 -14.85
C LYS A 183 6.37 -5.75 -13.39
N LEU A 184 6.35 -7.05 -13.10
CA LEU A 184 6.65 -7.62 -11.77
C LEU A 184 8.05 -8.22 -11.72
N GLU A 185 9.00 -7.50 -12.32
CA GLU A 185 10.32 -8.03 -12.67
C GLU A 185 11.38 -7.91 -11.56
N SER A 186 11.04 -7.25 -10.45
CA SER A 186 11.96 -7.00 -9.33
C SER A 186 11.40 -7.61 -8.06
N SER A 187 12.28 -8.24 -7.26
CA SER A 187 11.97 -8.82 -5.96
C SER A 187 11.31 -7.79 -5.02
N GLU A 188 11.75 -6.51 -5.05
CA GLU A 188 11.15 -5.45 -4.22
C GLU A 188 9.67 -5.27 -4.55
N LYS A 189 9.32 -5.19 -5.84
CA LYS A 189 7.92 -4.98 -6.28
C LYS A 189 7.02 -6.13 -5.87
N VAL A 190 7.49 -7.37 -6.03
CA VAL A 190 6.71 -8.57 -5.73
C VAL A 190 6.50 -8.71 -4.22
N ASN A 191 7.56 -8.61 -3.42
CA ASN A 191 7.46 -8.77 -1.97
C ASN A 191 6.69 -7.63 -1.30
N GLU A 192 6.82 -6.38 -1.76
CA GLU A 192 5.97 -5.28 -1.28
C GLU A 192 4.50 -5.47 -1.66
N LEU A 193 4.22 -5.93 -2.89
CA LEU A 193 2.85 -6.20 -3.34
C LEU A 193 2.20 -7.29 -2.47
N LEU A 194 2.90 -8.42 -2.29
CA LEU A 194 2.43 -9.52 -1.46
C LEU A 194 2.29 -9.13 0.02
N HIS A 195 3.19 -8.29 0.53
CA HIS A 195 3.05 -7.72 1.86
C HIS A 195 1.72 -6.94 2.00
N PHE A 196 1.39 -6.04 1.08
CA PHE A 196 0.13 -5.30 1.15
C PHE A 196 -1.10 -6.21 0.99
N VAL A 197 -1.00 -7.27 0.19
CA VAL A 197 -2.06 -8.30 0.10
C VAL A 197 -2.25 -9.02 1.44
N GLN A 198 -1.17 -9.39 2.14
CA GLN A 198 -1.25 -9.96 3.49
C GLN A 198 -1.82 -8.96 4.51
N MET A 199 -1.40 -7.69 4.41
CA MET A 199 -1.88 -6.63 5.28
C MET A 199 -3.37 -6.35 5.10
N LYS A 200 -3.96 -6.54 3.91
CA LYS A 200 -5.41 -6.43 3.70
C LYS A 200 -6.16 -7.40 4.63
N ALA A 201 -5.80 -8.69 4.58
CA ALA A 201 -6.41 -9.69 5.45
C ALA A 201 -6.16 -9.38 6.93
N ARG A 202 -4.92 -8.99 7.30
CA ARG A 202 -4.60 -8.64 8.69
C ARG A 202 -5.39 -7.44 9.21
N ASN A 203 -5.54 -6.39 8.40
CA ASN A 203 -6.24 -5.16 8.78
C ASN A 203 -7.75 -5.40 8.91
N ALA A 204 -8.31 -6.37 8.19
CA ALA A 204 -9.69 -6.84 8.36
C ALA A 204 -9.83 -7.88 9.49
N ASP A 205 -8.87 -7.91 10.43
CA ASP A 205 -8.72 -8.90 11.50
C ASP A 205 -8.92 -10.36 11.07
N TRP A 206 -8.44 -10.67 9.86
CA TRP A 206 -8.55 -11.98 9.25
C TRP A 206 -9.98 -12.43 8.97
N ASP A 207 -10.88 -11.50 8.64
CA ASP A 207 -12.21 -11.83 8.11
C ASP A 207 -12.11 -12.88 6.98
N GLU A 208 -13.07 -13.81 6.94
CA GLU A 208 -13.03 -14.96 6.05
C GLU A 208 -13.07 -14.54 4.57
N ALA A 209 -13.96 -13.60 4.23
CA ALA A 209 -14.14 -13.14 2.85
C ALA A 209 -12.93 -12.35 2.35
N GLU A 210 -12.43 -11.45 3.19
CA GLU A 210 -11.24 -10.64 2.94
C GLU A 210 -9.97 -11.50 2.84
N THR A 211 -9.82 -12.50 3.70
CA THR A 211 -8.68 -13.42 3.69
C THR A 211 -8.71 -14.32 2.46
N ARG A 212 -9.88 -14.85 2.07
CA ARG A 212 -10.04 -15.60 0.81
C ARG A 212 -9.73 -14.72 -0.41
N GLN A 213 -10.17 -13.46 -0.40
CA GLN A 213 -9.86 -12.53 -1.48
C GLN A 213 -8.36 -12.25 -1.56
N ALA A 214 -7.71 -11.98 -0.44
CA ALA A 214 -6.27 -11.80 -0.37
C ALA A 214 -5.51 -13.05 -0.88
N LEU A 215 -5.96 -14.26 -0.53
CA LEU A 215 -5.36 -15.49 -1.03
C LEU A 215 -5.45 -15.57 -2.56
N ARG A 216 -6.63 -15.31 -3.15
CA ARG A 216 -6.80 -15.27 -4.60
C ARG A 216 -5.86 -14.25 -5.26
N TRP A 217 -5.71 -13.08 -4.65
CA TRP A 217 -4.81 -12.05 -5.17
C TRP A 217 -3.34 -12.47 -5.11
N ALA A 218 -2.90 -13.11 -4.02
CA ALA A 218 -1.55 -13.64 -3.91
C ALA A 218 -1.29 -14.72 -4.97
N GLU A 219 -2.25 -15.61 -5.21
CA GLU A 219 -2.17 -16.63 -6.26
C GLU A 219 -2.08 -16.01 -7.65
N MET A 220 -2.90 -15.01 -7.95
CA MET A 220 -2.82 -14.26 -9.22
C MET A 220 -1.43 -13.63 -9.42
N VAL A 221 -0.83 -13.08 -8.35
CA VAL A 221 0.53 -12.53 -8.43
C VAL A 221 1.54 -13.62 -8.75
N VAL A 222 1.50 -14.76 -8.07
CA VAL A 222 2.40 -15.90 -8.34
C VAL A 222 2.20 -16.45 -9.76
N GLU A 223 0.97 -16.51 -10.26
CA GLU A 223 0.65 -16.92 -11.63
C GLU A 223 1.28 -15.96 -12.65
N MET A 224 1.13 -14.65 -12.48
CA MET A 224 1.73 -13.64 -13.36
C MET A 224 3.26 -13.75 -13.42
N LEU A 225 3.92 -14.16 -12.34
CA LEU A 225 5.38 -14.36 -12.33
C LEU A 225 5.85 -15.50 -13.23
N HIS A 226 4.97 -16.39 -13.67
CA HIS A 226 5.31 -17.43 -14.64
C HIS A 226 5.29 -16.90 -16.08
N GLU A 227 4.64 -15.76 -16.33
CA GLU A 227 4.60 -15.17 -17.66
C GLU A 227 5.93 -14.52 -18.04
N GLU A 228 6.37 -14.71 -19.29
CA GLU A 228 7.63 -14.15 -19.80
C GLU A 228 7.69 -12.62 -19.70
N VAL A 229 6.54 -11.95 -19.82
CA VAL A 229 6.44 -10.48 -19.78
C VAL A 229 6.78 -9.87 -18.42
N HIS A 230 6.69 -10.67 -17.34
CA HIS A 230 7.02 -10.29 -15.97
C HIS A 230 8.43 -10.71 -15.55
N GLN A 231 9.16 -11.47 -16.38
CA GLN A 231 10.53 -11.87 -16.05
C GLN A 231 11.49 -10.67 -16.06
N PRO A 232 12.52 -10.66 -15.21
CA PRO A 232 13.57 -9.63 -15.23
C PRO A 232 14.24 -9.54 -16.59
N GLU A 233 14.23 -8.34 -17.18
CA GLU A 233 15.07 -8.02 -18.33
C GLU A 233 16.53 -7.93 -17.87
N ARG A 234 17.34 -8.94 -18.17
CA ARG A 234 18.77 -8.92 -17.88
C ARG A 234 19.55 -8.29 -19.02
N HIS A 235 20.59 -7.52 -18.67
CA HIS A 235 21.54 -7.07 -19.69
C HIS A 235 22.36 -8.26 -20.21
N LYS A 236 22.89 -8.17 -21.43
CA LYS A 236 23.71 -9.25 -22.01
C LYS A 236 24.96 -9.57 -21.19
N ASP A 237 25.46 -8.57 -20.48
CA ASP A 237 26.68 -8.66 -19.66
C ASP A 237 26.39 -9.11 -18.22
N GLU A 238 25.13 -9.43 -17.92
CA GLU A 238 24.68 -9.79 -16.58
C GLU A 238 24.13 -11.23 -16.56
N PRO A 239 25.02 -12.24 -16.47
CA PRO A 239 24.61 -13.64 -16.44
C PRO A 239 23.85 -13.95 -15.14
N LEU A 240 23.07 -15.04 -15.17
CA LEU A 240 22.48 -15.63 -13.97
C LEU A 240 23.59 -16.03 -13.01
N LEU A 241 23.52 -15.55 -11.77
CA LEU A 241 24.52 -15.93 -10.77
C LEU A 241 24.30 -17.40 -10.37
N PRO A 242 25.37 -18.18 -10.14
CA PRO A 242 25.24 -19.53 -9.62
C PRO A 242 24.45 -19.55 -8.31
N GLY A 243 23.35 -20.31 -8.27
CA GLY A 243 22.48 -20.39 -7.10
C GLY A 243 21.41 -19.29 -7.00
N GLU A 244 21.36 -18.36 -7.95
CA GLU A 244 20.25 -17.41 -8.05
C GLU A 244 18.94 -18.14 -8.37
N MET A 245 17.93 -17.94 -7.51
CA MET A 245 16.60 -18.52 -7.69
C MET A 245 15.68 -17.54 -8.40
N PRO A 246 14.86 -18.00 -9.38
CA PRO A 246 13.85 -17.16 -10.00
C PRO A 246 12.78 -16.74 -8.98
N LEU A 247 12.11 -15.61 -9.23
CA LEU A 247 11.08 -15.07 -8.33
C LEU A 247 9.93 -16.06 -8.06
N THR A 248 9.62 -16.94 -9.02
CA THR A 248 8.61 -17.99 -8.88
C THR A 248 8.98 -19.08 -7.87
N ARG A 249 10.27 -19.22 -7.55
CA ARG A 249 10.82 -20.18 -6.58
C ARG A 249 11.47 -19.50 -5.38
N ASP A 250 11.22 -18.20 -5.19
CA ASP A 250 11.70 -17.47 -4.03
C ASP A 250 10.83 -17.84 -2.80
N PRO A 251 11.41 -18.39 -1.71
CA PRO A 251 10.66 -18.72 -0.51
C PRO A 251 9.87 -17.54 0.08
N MET A 252 10.36 -16.29 -0.08
CA MET A 252 9.62 -15.10 0.38
C MET A 252 8.30 -14.91 -0.37
N VAL A 253 8.32 -15.17 -1.68
CA VAL A 253 7.15 -15.06 -2.55
C VAL A 253 6.14 -16.16 -2.22
N LEU A 254 6.59 -17.39 -2.00
CA LEU A 254 5.73 -18.54 -1.69
C LEU A 254 5.19 -18.52 -0.25
N ALA A 255 5.90 -17.89 0.69
CA ALA A 255 5.45 -17.74 2.07
C ALA A 255 4.19 -16.86 2.20
N ALA A 256 3.94 -15.95 1.24
CA ALA A 256 2.76 -15.09 1.28
C ALA A 256 1.42 -15.83 1.08
N PRO A 257 1.21 -16.63 0.01
CA PRO A 257 0.01 -17.45 -0.11
C PRO A 257 -0.04 -18.56 0.97
N LEU A 258 1.11 -19.10 1.41
CA LEU A 258 1.15 -20.05 2.52
C LEU A 258 0.53 -19.45 3.80
N HIS A 259 0.93 -18.23 4.13
CA HIS A 259 0.40 -17.50 5.28
C HIS A 259 -1.13 -17.37 5.22
N LEU A 260 -1.66 -16.87 4.09
CA LEU A 260 -3.09 -16.64 3.93
C LEU A 260 -3.90 -17.93 3.95
N ALA A 261 -3.41 -18.99 3.30
CA ALA A 261 -4.04 -20.30 3.34
C ALA A 261 -4.01 -20.91 4.75
N ALA A 262 -2.90 -20.80 5.47
CA ALA A 262 -2.78 -21.31 6.83
C ALA A 262 -3.72 -20.58 7.80
N VAL A 263 -3.84 -19.25 7.68
CA VAL A 263 -4.80 -18.49 8.48
C VAL A 263 -6.23 -18.92 8.20
N LEU A 264 -6.60 -19.16 6.92
CA LEU A 264 -7.92 -19.67 6.58
C LEU A 264 -8.21 -21.00 7.27
N VAL A 265 -7.26 -21.92 7.34
CA VAL A 265 -7.46 -23.22 8.01
C VAL A 265 -7.52 -23.10 9.54
N VAL A 266 -6.72 -22.22 10.14
CA VAL A 266 -6.65 -22.09 11.61
C VAL A 266 -7.83 -21.30 12.17
N ARG A 267 -8.23 -20.22 11.49
CA ARG A 267 -9.27 -19.31 11.99
C ARG A 267 -10.66 -19.62 11.46
N HIS A 268 -10.74 -20.23 10.29
CA HIS A 268 -12.00 -20.56 9.63
C HIS A 268 -12.04 -22.06 9.36
N GLU A 269 -13.22 -22.66 9.32
CA GLU A 269 -13.38 -24.08 8.96
C GLU A 269 -13.18 -24.26 7.44
N ALA A 270 -11.96 -24.03 6.97
CA ALA A 270 -11.61 -24.11 5.56
C ALA A 270 -11.67 -25.56 5.04
N GLY A 271 -12.06 -25.72 3.78
CA GLY A 271 -12.15 -27.02 3.13
C GLY A 271 -10.81 -27.75 3.00
N GLU A 272 -10.89 -29.06 2.75
CA GLU A 272 -9.75 -29.95 2.55
C GLU A 272 -8.81 -29.45 1.43
N ASP A 273 -9.35 -28.79 0.41
CA ASP A 273 -8.58 -28.17 -0.68
C ASP A 273 -7.60 -27.09 -0.20
N VAL A 274 -7.99 -26.31 0.80
CA VAL A 274 -7.12 -25.28 1.40
C VAL A 274 -6.06 -25.93 2.27
N VAL A 275 -6.40 -27.00 3.00
CA VAL A 275 -5.46 -27.77 3.83
C VAL A 275 -4.38 -28.42 2.95
N ASP A 276 -4.76 -29.03 1.83
CA ASP A 276 -3.83 -29.61 0.87
C ASP A 276 -2.90 -28.56 0.27
N LYS A 277 -3.43 -27.36 0.00
CA LYS A 277 -2.66 -26.22 -0.47
C LYS A 277 -1.63 -25.77 0.55
N VAL A 278 -1.98 -25.69 1.84
CA VAL A 278 -1.03 -25.40 2.93
C VAL A 278 0.09 -26.45 2.95
N HIS A 279 -0.25 -27.74 2.87
CA HIS A 279 0.75 -28.82 2.84
C HIS A 279 1.66 -28.77 1.61
N LYS A 280 1.13 -28.40 0.44
CA LYS A 280 1.93 -28.24 -0.77
C LYS A 280 2.89 -27.06 -0.64
N LEU A 281 2.38 -25.87 -0.31
CA LEU A 281 3.19 -24.66 -0.19
C LEU A 281 4.24 -24.77 0.92
N ALA A 282 3.90 -25.38 2.06
CA ALA A 282 4.85 -25.63 3.14
C ALA A 282 6.00 -26.55 2.69
N ARG A 283 5.71 -27.62 1.95
CA ARG A 283 6.75 -28.50 1.38
C ARG A 283 7.65 -27.75 0.40
N ASP A 284 7.06 -26.94 -0.48
CA ASP A 284 7.81 -26.16 -1.45
C ASP A 284 8.73 -25.14 -0.76
N VAL A 285 8.22 -24.41 0.25
CA VAL A 285 9.01 -23.47 1.05
C VAL A 285 10.16 -24.18 1.75
N VAL A 286 9.92 -25.31 2.42
CA VAL A 286 10.97 -26.05 3.14
C VAL A 286 12.02 -26.63 2.19
N ALA A 287 11.61 -27.11 1.01
CA ALA A 287 12.54 -27.61 -0.01
C ALA A 287 13.44 -26.50 -0.57
N LEU A 288 12.94 -25.26 -0.64
CA LEU A 288 13.64 -24.10 -1.20
C LEU A 288 14.39 -23.29 -0.12
N TRP A 289 14.04 -23.42 1.16
CA TRP A 289 14.67 -22.76 2.29
C TRP A 289 15.43 -23.79 3.14
N PRO A 290 16.76 -23.93 2.95
CA PRO A 290 17.57 -24.89 3.71
C PRO A 290 17.61 -24.59 5.22
N GLU A 291 17.88 -25.62 6.01
CA GLU A 291 17.91 -25.49 7.48
C GLU A 291 19.06 -24.61 7.95
N GLY A 292 18.81 -23.78 8.97
CA GLY A 292 19.79 -22.86 9.55
C GLY A 292 20.20 -21.68 8.66
N LYS A 293 19.69 -21.58 7.42
CA LYS A 293 19.98 -20.43 6.56
C LYS A 293 19.10 -19.23 6.91
N LYS A 294 19.73 -18.07 7.00
CA LYS A 294 19.04 -16.79 7.14
C LYS A 294 18.28 -16.41 5.86
N LEU A 295 17.24 -15.60 6.00
CA LEU A 295 16.45 -15.11 4.87
C LEU A 295 17.33 -14.31 3.90
N LYS A 296 18.27 -13.51 4.43
CA LYS A 296 19.25 -12.73 3.65
C LYS A 296 20.39 -13.58 3.05
N GLU A 297 20.37 -14.90 3.24
CA GLU A 297 21.38 -15.84 2.72
C GLU A 297 20.79 -16.83 1.72
N LEU A 298 19.49 -16.70 1.40
CA LEU A 298 18.81 -17.59 0.45
C LEU A 298 19.27 -17.39 -0.99
N GLN A 299 19.77 -16.21 -1.29
CA GLN A 299 20.16 -15.79 -2.64
C GLN A 299 21.65 -15.40 -2.63
N PRO A 300 22.31 -15.32 -3.80
CA PRO A 300 23.72 -14.91 -3.87
C PRO A 300 23.95 -13.54 -3.21
N ALA A 301 25.06 -13.41 -2.47
CA ALA A 301 25.38 -12.22 -1.68
C ALA A 301 25.47 -10.94 -2.54
N GLU A 302 25.89 -11.09 -3.80
CA GLU A 302 26.01 -10.02 -4.78
C GLU A 302 24.66 -9.35 -5.08
N LEU A 303 23.55 -10.08 -4.99
CA LEU A 303 22.21 -9.52 -5.21
C LEU A 303 21.78 -8.60 -4.06
N TYR A 304 22.29 -8.82 -2.86
CA TYR A 304 22.03 -7.97 -1.69
C TYR A 304 22.92 -6.71 -1.67
N ALA A 305 24.04 -6.72 -2.39
CA ALA A 305 24.86 -5.52 -2.58
C ALA A 305 24.20 -4.51 -3.54
N ASP A 306 23.40 -5.00 -4.49
CA ASP A 306 22.68 -4.16 -5.45
C ASP A 306 21.28 -3.79 -4.94
N TYR A 307 21.05 -2.49 -4.74
CA TYR A 307 19.77 -1.97 -4.25
C TYR A 307 18.59 -2.26 -5.17
N ASP A 308 18.79 -2.23 -6.49
CA ASP A 308 17.71 -2.43 -7.47
C ASP A 308 17.28 -3.91 -7.57
N LYS A 309 18.07 -4.83 -6.97
CA LYS A 309 17.79 -6.26 -6.87
C LYS A 309 17.24 -6.63 -5.49
N MET A 310 18.09 -7.00 -4.54
CA MET A 310 17.71 -7.43 -3.18
C MET A 310 18.29 -6.56 -2.06
N GLY A 311 19.08 -5.52 -2.39
CA GLY A 311 19.66 -4.62 -1.40
C GLY A 311 18.64 -3.84 -0.58
N TYR A 312 17.37 -3.78 -1.00
CA TYR A 312 16.29 -3.24 -0.19
C TYR A 312 16.10 -3.98 1.15
N LEU A 313 16.48 -5.27 1.23
CA LEU A 313 16.43 -6.09 2.45
C LEU A 313 17.57 -5.79 3.43
N VAL A 314 18.62 -5.07 3.01
CA VAL A 314 19.70 -4.61 3.91
C VAL A 314 19.17 -3.53 4.87
N SER A 315 18.15 -2.77 4.44
CA SER A 315 17.50 -1.79 5.32
C SER A 315 16.69 -2.51 6.40
N ALA A 316 17.15 -2.45 7.65
CA ALA A 316 16.51 -3.11 8.79
C ALA A 316 15.00 -2.77 8.93
N ASN A 317 14.62 -1.53 8.65
CA ASN A 317 13.21 -1.11 8.65
C ASN A 317 12.37 -1.83 7.57
N ARG A 318 12.92 -1.99 6.36
CA ARG A 318 12.20 -2.71 5.29
C ARG A 318 12.17 -4.20 5.56
N PHE A 319 13.29 -4.75 6.02
CA PHE A 319 13.40 -6.15 6.38
C PHE A 319 12.34 -6.56 7.41
N VAL A 320 12.25 -5.86 8.54
CA VAL A 320 11.27 -6.17 9.58
C VAL A 320 9.83 -6.06 9.05
N ALA A 321 9.52 -5.02 8.26
CA ALA A 321 8.18 -4.85 7.70
C ALA A 321 7.75 -5.99 6.76
N LEU A 322 8.69 -6.54 5.97
CA LEU A 322 8.42 -7.63 5.03
C LEU A 322 8.52 -9.01 5.67
N ALA A 323 9.46 -9.21 6.60
CA ALA A 323 9.71 -10.50 7.24
C ALA A 323 8.67 -10.86 8.32
N THR A 324 8.07 -9.87 8.99
CA THR A 324 7.11 -10.10 10.07
C THR A 324 5.88 -10.90 9.62
N PRO A 325 5.17 -10.53 8.52
CA PRO A 325 4.05 -11.33 8.04
C PRO A 325 4.47 -12.74 7.61
N LEU A 326 5.69 -12.90 7.08
CA LEU A 326 6.21 -14.21 6.69
C LEU A 326 6.42 -15.10 7.91
N LEU A 327 7.02 -14.56 8.98
CA LEU A 327 7.20 -15.29 10.24
C LEU A 327 5.86 -15.78 10.79
N HIS A 328 4.87 -14.88 10.90
CA HIS A 328 3.53 -15.26 11.38
C HIS A 328 2.89 -16.33 10.49
N GLY A 329 3.10 -16.24 9.18
CA GLY A 329 2.67 -17.25 8.22
C GLY A 329 3.28 -18.62 8.45
N LEU A 330 4.59 -18.70 8.69
CA LEU A 330 5.28 -19.95 8.96
C LEU A 330 4.83 -20.56 10.30
N GLU A 331 4.70 -19.75 11.35
CA GLU A 331 4.19 -20.18 12.66
C GLU A 331 2.75 -20.70 12.58
N THR A 332 1.91 -20.04 11.78
CA THR A 332 0.52 -20.46 11.57
C THR A 332 0.45 -21.73 10.75
N ALA A 333 1.27 -21.87 9.70
CA ALA A 333 1.34 -23.08 8.90
C ALA A 333 1.84 -24.29 9.71
N ALA A 334 2.81 -24.09 10.62
CA ALA A 334 3.33 -25.15 11.48
C ALA A 334 2.26 -25.78 12.38
N LYS A 335 1.18 -25.05 12.72
CA LYS A 335 0.05 -25.57 13.50
C LYS A 335 -0.88 -26.49 12.69
N VAL A 336 -0.85 -26.39 11.37
CA VAL A 336 -1.77 -27.10 10.46
C VAL A 336 -1.12 -28.34 9.85
N VAL A 337 0.17 -28.26 9.52
CA VAL A 337 0.85 -29.33 8.80
C VAL A 337 1.23 -30.52 9.69
N LYS A 338 1.55 -31.65 9.05
CA LYS A 338 2.08 -32.86 9.71
C LYS A 338 3.30 -32.53 10.60
N PRO A 339 3.50 -33.26 11.71
CA PRO A 339 4.51 -32.93 12.73
C PRO A 339 5.95 -32.89 12.18
N GLU A 340 6.30 -33.74 11.21
CA GLU A 340 7.62 -33.72 10.57
C GLU A 340 7.87 -32.44 9.76
N LEU A 341 6.85 -31.94 9.07
CA LEU A 341 6.95 -30.70 8.31
C LEU A 341 6.86 -29.49 9.23
N ALA A 342 6.09 -29.59 10.32
CA ALA A 342 5.98 -28.56 11.34
C ALA A 342 7.33 -28.30 12.02
N SER A 343 8.09 -29.35 12.38
CA SER A 343 9.43 -29.19 12.95
C SER A 343 10.40 -28.52 11.97
N GLN A 344 10.33 -28.89 10.69
CA GLN A 344 11.14 -28.25 9.65
C GLN A 344 10.78 -26.77 9.50
N LEU A 345 9.50 -26.40 9.47
CA LEU A 345 9.07 -24.99 9.45
C LEU A 345 9.54 -24.25 10.71
N GLN A 346 9.47 -24.87 11.88
CA GLN A 346 9.87 -24.26 13.14
C GLN A 346 11.35 -23.84 13.13
N THR A 347 12.25 -24.67 12.60
CA THR A 347 13.68 -24.29 12.49
C THR A 347 13.91 -23.03 11.63
N ARG A 348 13.06 -22.79 10.62
CA ARG A 348 13.12 -21.56 9.79
C ARG A 348 12.50 -20.39 10.54
N CYS A 349 11.42 -20.63 11.29
CA CYS A 349 10.84 -19.62 12.19
C CYS A 349 11.87 -19.14 13.20
N ASP A 350 12.58 -20.03 13.88
CA ASP A 350 13.55 -19.68 14.93
C ASP A 350 14.70 -18.83 14.36
N THR A 351 15.20 -19.21 13.18
CA THR A 351 16.21 -18.41 12.45
C THR A 351 15.69 -17.02 12.10
N LEU A 352 14.46 -16.94 11.55
CA LEU A 352 13.85 -15.68 11.14
C LEU A 352 13.51 -14.77 12.35
N VAL A 353 13.09 -15.35 13.47
CA VAL A 353 12.87 -14.64 14.75
C VAL A 353 14.16 -13.96 15.20
N ALA A 354 15.30 -14.66 15.15
CA ALA A 354 16.59 -14.09 15.52
C ALA A 354 16.95 -12.91 14.60
N GLU A 355 16.80 -13.05 13.28
CA GLU A 355 17.08 -11.96 12.34
C GLU A 355 16.16 -10.74 12.53
N ILE A 356 14.87 -10.96 12.78
CA ILE A 356 13.92 -9.86 13.03
C ILE A 356 14.31 -9.14 14.32
N LYS A 357 14.67 -9.86 15.39
CA LYS A 357 15.14 -9.26 16.65
C LYS A 357 16.38 -8.40 16.44
N GLU A 358 17.40 -8.93 15.74
CA GLU A 358 18.61 -8.18 15.37
C GLU A 358 18.26 -6.89 14.59
N ALA A 359 17.41 -7.00 13.57
CA ALA A 359 17.02 -5.86 12.75
C ALA A 359 16.21 -4.80 13.52
N ARG A 360 15.35 -5.22 14.47
CA ARG A 360 14.60 -4.29 15.34
C ARG A 360 15.51 -3.49 16.26
N ILE A 361 16.56 -4.11 16.81
CA ILE A 361 17.58 -3.40 17.61
C ILE A 361 18.23 -2.29 16.76
N LEU A 362 18.68 -2.62 15.54
CA LEU A 362 19.26 -1.64 14.62
C LEU A 362 18.28 -0.51 14.25
N VAL A 363 16.99 -0.84 14.08
CA VAL A 363 15.93 0.14 13.82
C VAL A 363 15.81 1.13 14.97
N ALA A 364 15.80 0.63 16.21
CA ALA A 364 15.71 1.43 17.43
C ALA A 364 16.96 2.30 17.64
N GLU A 365 18.15 1.76 17.43
CA GLU A 365 19.42 2.50 17.49
C GLU A 365 19.45 3.63 16.46
N THR A 366 19.05 3.35 15.22
CA THR A 366 18.96 4.36 14.15
C THR A 366 17.94 5.44 14.50
N LYS A 367 16.83 5.09 15.17
CA LYS A 367 15.82 6.06 15.63
C LYS A 367 16.44 6.97 16.70
N LYS A 368 17.08 6.39 17.73
CA LYS A 368 17.76 7.12 18.80
C LYS A 368 18.84 8.06 18.27
N ALA A 369 19.68 7.59 17.34
CA ALA A 369 20.72 8.40 16.73
C ALA A 369 20.15 9.62 15.96
N ARG A 370 19.01 9.46 15.28
CA ARG A 370 18.34 10.58 14.59
C ARG A 370 17.71 11.58 15.55
N ILE A 371 17.09 11.10 16.63
CA ILE A 371 16.52 11.94 17.70
C ILE A 371 17.63 12.79 18.31
N LEU A 372 18.75 12.16 18.67
CA LEU A 372 19.91 12.84 19.23
C LEU A 372 20.50 13.87 18.27
N ALA A 373 20.64 13.51 16.99
CA ALA A 373 21.22 14.39 15.97
C ALA A 373 20.31 15.59 15.60
N ALA A 374 19.00 15.45 15.74
CA ALA A 374 18.03 16.48 15.37
C ALA A 374 17.56 17.33 16.56
N GLU A 375 17.95 16.97 17.79
CA GLU A 375 17.45 17.58 19.05
C GLU A 375 15.92 17.59 19.14
N ILE A 376 15.26 16.61 18.51
CA ILE A 376 13.79 16.49 18.48
C ILE A 376 13.36 15.63 19.67
N ASP A 377 12.24 15.98 20.30
CA ASP A 377 11.59 15.12 21.30
C ASP A 377 11.21 13.75 20.69
N GLU A 378 11.55 12.65 21.35
CA GLU A 378 11.25 11.29 20.89
C GLU A 378 9.75 11.09 20.62
N ALA A 379 8.88 11.74 21.39
CA ALA A 379 7.44 11.65 21.24
C ALA A 379 6.93 12.20 19.89
N LEU A 380 7.69 13.09 19.24
CA LEU A 380 7.33 13.70 17.96
C LEU A 380 7.80 12.89 16.74
N VAL A 381 8.60 11.84 16.94
CA VAL A 381 9.07 11.00 15.84
C VAL A 381 8.06 9.87 15.60
N PRO A 382 7.35 9.88 14.46
CA PRO A 382 6.35 8.85 14.18
C PRO A 382 7.00 7.45 14.18
N PRO A 383 6.26 6.42 14.62
CA PRO A 383 6.77 5.07 14.61
C PRO A 383 7.18 4.69 13.18
N LYS A 384 8.26 3.92 13.07
CA LYS A 384 8.67 3.42 11.77
C LYS A 384 7.71 2.32 11.36
N ARG A 385 7.38 2.28 10.06
CA ARG A 385 6.57 1.24 9.41
C ARG A 385 6.90 -0.19 9.90
N SER A 386 8.17 -0.50 10.16
CA SER A 386 8.58 -1.82 10.69
C SER A 386 7.93 -2.18 12.01
N GLU A 387 7.92 -1.26 12.97
CA GLU A 387 7.38 -1.50 14.31
C GLU A 387 5.86 -1.56 14.25
N ASP A 388 5.21 -0.69 13.48
CA ASP A 388 3.76 -0.73 13.30
C ASP A 388 3.31 -2.09 12.73
N VAL A 389 4.04 -2.60 11.73
CA VAL A 389 3.76 -3.93 11.18
C VAL A 389 4.04 -5.01 12.22
N TYR A 390 5.19 -4.98 12.90
CA TYR A 390 5.52 -5.97 13.93
C TYR A 390 4.45 -6.05 15.01
N ASN A 391 4.08 -4.89 15.56
CA ASN A 391 3.12 -4.77 16.65
C ASN A 391 1.72 -5.23 16.20
N LYS A 392 1.33 -4.97 14.95
CA LYS A 392 0.08 -5.52 14.40
C LYS A 392 0.02 -7.05 14.46
N PHE A 393 1.13 -7.77 14.35
CA PHE A 393 1.12 -9.23 14.38
C PHE A 393 1.34 -9.82 15.78
N TYR A 394 2.17 -9.21 16.62
CA TYR A 394 2.63 -9.81 17.88
C TYR A 394 2.21 -9.07 19.15
N ASP A 395 1.82 -7.79 19.08
CA ASP A 395 1.40 -7.05 20.27
C ASP A 395 -0.13 -7.12 20.42
N ALA A 396 -0.58 -7.95 21.36
CA ALA A 396 -1.99 -8.12 21.71
C ALA A 396 -2.68 -6.84 22.21
N SER A 397 -1.92 -5.79 22.55
CA SER A 397 -2.42 -4.50 23.04
C SER A 397 -2.58 -3.43 21.96
N SER A 398 -2.24 -3.70 20.70
CA SER A 398 -2.48 -2.75 19.61
C SER A 398 -3.91 -2.93 19.09
N PRO A 399 -4.86 -2.01 19.37
CA PRO A 399 -6.15 -2.05 18.70
C PRO A 399 -5.91 -1.97 17.18
N PRO A 400 -6.73 -2.65 16.35
CA PRO A 400 -6.74 -2.35 14.92
C PRO A 400 -6.93 -0.83 14.78
N LEU A 401 -6.04 -0.17 14.03
CA LEU A 401 -6.22 1.25 13.71
C LEU A 401 -7.62 1.40 13.11
N PRO A 402 -8.45 2.33 13.62
CA PRO A 402 -9.84 2.41 13.21
C PRO A 402 -9.90 2.85 11.75
N TYR A 403 -10.20 1.91 10.86
CA TYR A 403 -11.19 2.20 9.85
C TYR A 403 -12.53 2.11 10.57
N LEU A 404 -13.25 3.23 10.63
CA LEU A 404 -14.58 3.29 11.25
C LEU A 404 -15.54 2.40 10.48
N CYS A 405 -15.68 1.17 10.92
CA CYS A 405 -16.85 0.35 10.68
C CYS A 405 -17.13 -0.40 11.98
N GLN A 406 -18.00 0.16 12.81
CA GLN A 406 -18.47 -0.49 14.02
C GLN A 406 -20.00 -0.33 14.11
N ASP A 407 -20.68 -1.47 14.10
CA ASP A 407 -22.10 -1.68 14.43
C ASP A 407 -23.16 -0.93 13.58
N ASP A 408 -23.17 -1.10 12.25
CA ASP A 408 -24.28 -0.73 11.33
C ASP A 408 -24.75 0.75 11.33
N VAL A 409 -23.99 1.64 11.97
CA VAL A 409 -24.26 3.08 12.00
C VAL A 409 -23.20 3.83 11.18
N LEU A 410 -23.66 4.42 10.08
CA LEU A 410 -22.89 5.38 9.28
C LEU A 410 -22.67 6.65 10.12
N LEU A 411 -21.42 6.93 10.48
CA LEU A 411 -20.97 8.21 11.01
C LEU A 411 -20.22 8.94 9.89
N GLU A 412 -20.76 10.05 9.44
CA GLU A 412 -20.12 10.91 8.44
C GLU A 412 -19.29 11.98 9.17
N MET A 413 -17.98 12.03 8.90
CA MET A 413 -17.13 13.13 9.34
C MET A 413 -17.30 14.31 8.37
N LEU A 414 -17.96 15.38 8.83
CA LEU A 414 -17.99 16.65 8.11
C LEU A 414 -16.69 17.44 8.42
N ARG A 415 -16.12 18.08 7.40
CA ARG A 415 -14.76 18.64 7.36
C ARG A 415 -14.40 19.65 8.47
N ASP A 416 -13.08 19.69 8.74
CA ASP A 416 -12.21 20.80 9.22
C ASP A 416 -12.52 21.53 10.54
N ARG A 417 -13.38 20.99 11.40
CA ARG A 417 -13.32 21.26 12.85
C ARG A 417 -13.52 19.96 13.60
N ALA A 418 -12.64 19.65 14.54
CA ALA A 418 -12.49 18.33 15.19
C ALA A 418 -13.66 17.92 16.11
N GLU A 419 -14.86 18.51 16.00
CA GLU A 419 -15.85 18.46 17.07
C GLU A 419 -17.28 18.06 16.65
N GLU A 420 -17.54 17.63 15.41
CA GLU A 420 -18.89 17.21 15.00
C GLU A 420 -18.96 15.73 14.58
N VAL A 421 -19.74 14.94 15.33
CA VAL A 421 -20.17 13.58 14.96
C VAL A 421 -21.69 13.55 15.05
N LEU A 422 -22.38 13.30 13.93
CA LEU A 422 -23.83 13.10 13.91
C LEU A 422 -24.17 11.65 13.56
N ALA A 423 -25.06 11.05 14.34
CA ALA A 423 -25.63 9.74 14.07
C ALA A 423 -26.82 9.88 13.11
N LEU A 424 -26.74 9.30 11.92
CA LEU A 424 -27.73 9.48 10.83
C LEU A 424 -28.91 8.50 10.84
N LYS A 425 -29.13 7.71 11.90
CA LYS A 425 -30.27 6.79 12.01
C LYS A 425 -31.05 6.96 13.32
N PRO A 426 -32.40 6.89 13.28
CA PRO A 426 -33.22 6.91 14.49
C PRO A 426 -33.02 5.61 15.28
N LEU A 427 -32.59 5.74 16.54
CA LEU A 427 -32.46 4.64 17.48
C LEU A 427 -33.84 4.24 18.05
N PRO A 428 -34.16 2.95 18.21
CA PRO A 428 -35.31 2.52 19.01
C PRO A 428 -35.10 2.86 20.49
N ARG A 429 -36.21 3.11 21.20
CA ARG A 429 -36.26 3.75 22.54
C ARG A 429 -35.37 3.08 23.62
N GLU A 430 -34.86 3.95 24.50
CA GLU A 430 -34.15 3.68 25.76
C GLU A 430 -32.83 2.88 25.66
N GLN A 431 -31.82 3.46 25.02
CA GLN A 431 -30.43 3.04 25.20
C GLN A 431 -29.57 4.21 25.68
N ALA A 432 -28.79 3.97 26.74
CA ALA A 432 -27.80 4.90 27.24
C ALA A 432 -26.58 4.90 26.30
N ILE A 433 -26.26 6.05 25.71
CA ILE A 433 -25.09 6.22 24.87
C ILE A 433 -23.88 6.52 25.75
N ARG A 434 -22.82 5.72 25.67
CA ARG A 434 -21.53 6.00 26.30
C ARG A 434 -20.67 6.81 25.34
N ILE A 435 -20.32 8.04 25.72
CA ILE A 435 -19.38 8.88 24.98
C ILE A 435 -18.10 9.02 25.81
N SER A 436 -16.99 8.52 25.28
CA SER A 436 -15.66 8.67 25.86
C SER A 436 -15.10 10.05 25.51
N VAL A 437 -15.16 11.00 26.45
CA VAL A 437 -14.59 12.34 26.26
C VAL A 437 -13.10 12.32 26.57
N ARG A 438 -12.29 11.87 25.61
CA ARG A 438 -10.81 12.02 25.65
C ARG A 438 -10.29 13.09 24.70
N ALA A 439 -11.16 13.71 23.90
CA ALA A 439 -10.77 14.64 22.83
C ALA A 439 -10.73 16.14 23.23
N ILE A 440 -11.14 16.52 24.45
CA ILE A 440 -11.39 17.95 24.78
C ILE A 440 -10.29 18.59 25.66
N ALA A 441 -9.22 17.85 25.97
CA ALA A 441 -8.19 18.30 26.92
C ALA A 441 -6.91 18.91 26.28
N GLU A 442 -6.82 19.09 24.96
CA GLU A 442 -5.56 19.52 24.31
C GLU A 442 -5.39 21.03 24.05
N HIS A 443 -6.37 21.88 24.38
CA HIS A 443 -6.16 23.33 24.31
C HIS A 443 -6.30 24.00 25.68
N ARG A 444 -5.17 24.39 26.29
CA ARG A 444 -5.15 25.37 27.38
C ARG A 444 -5.30 26.77 26.78
N ASN A 445 -6.17 27.56 27.39
CA ASN A 445 -6.47 28.98 27.13
C ASN A 445 -7.72 29.26 26.28
N ASP A 446 -8.91 28.90 26.77
CA ASP A 446 -10.02 29.87 26.95
C ASP A 446 -11.22 29.18 27.62
N SER A 447 -11.58 29.56 28.86
CA SER A 447 -12.71 28.93 29.58
C SER A 447 -14.06 29.58 29.30
N MET A 448 -14.07 30.87 28.93
CA MET A 448 -15.29 31.66 28.70
C MET A 448 -15.87 31.43 27.30
N THR A 449 -15.02 31.21 26.31
CA THR A 449 -15.43 30.97 24.91
C THR A 449 -16.15 29.63 24.77
N ARG A 450 -15.74 28.63 25.57
CA ARG A 450 -16.30 27.26 25.57
C ARG A 450 -17.70 27.15 26.15
N THR A 451 -18.05 27.96 27.15
CA THR A 451 -19.41 27.97 27.74
C THR A 451 -20.44 28.56 26.79
N HIS A 452 -20.01 29.51 25.94
CA HIS A 452 -20.81 30.09 24.88
C HIS A 452 -20.99 29.10 23.71
N GLU A 453 -19.93 28.41 23.29
CA GLU A 453 -19.98 27.41 22.21
C GLU A 453 -20.83 26.19 22.58
N LEU A 454 -20.73 25.67 23.81
CA LEU A 454 -21.61 24.61 24.30
C LEU A 454 -23.07 25.07 24.42
N SER A 455 -23.30 26.34 24.79
CA SER A 455 -24.65 26.91 24.83
C SER A 455 -25.23 27.09 23.42
N ASP A 456 -24.41 27.44 22.44
CA ASP A 456 -24.82 27.62 21.04
C ASP A 456 -25.03 26.27 20.33
N LEU A 457 -24.23 25.25 20.64
CA LEU A 457 -24.42 23.87 20.18
C LEU A 457 -25.74 23.27 20.70
N LEU A 458 -26.12 23.63 21.94
CA LEU A 458 -27.40 23.25 22.56
C LEU A 458 -28.58 24.18 22.20
N ARG A 459 -28.35 25.24 21.41
CA ARG A 459 -29.37 26.19 20.93
C ARG A 459 -29.78 25.98 19.47
N ARG A 460 -29.01 25.23 18.67
CA ARG A 460 -29.40 24.95 17.27
C ARG A 460 -30.59 23.97 17.26
N ASP A 461 -31.71 24.43 16.72
CA ASP A 461 -33.02 23.75 16.66
C ASP A 461 -33.08 22.56 15.66
N ASP A 462 -31.95 22.06 15.17
CA ASP A 462 -31.90 21.01 14.14
C ASP A 462 -31.84 19.57 14.70
N VAL A 463 -31.98 19.38 16.01
CA VAL A 463 -32.29 18.04 16.56
C VAL A 463 -33.79 17.83 16.41
N GLN A 464 -34.20 17.18 15.32
CA GLN A 464 -35.58 16.74 15.13
C GLN A 464 -36.02 15.92 16.36
N ARG A 465 -36.85 16.54 17.20
CA ARG A 465 -37.49 15.86 18.33
C ARG A 465 -38.50 14.87 17.78
N ALA A 466 -38.08 13.62 17.61
CA ALA A 466 -39.02 12.51 17.55
C ALA A 466 -39.78 12.46 18.88
N ALA A 467 -41.11 12.44 18.78
CA ALA A 467 -42.01 12.53 19.93
C ALA A 467 -41.70 11.46 20.99
N GLY A 468 -41.24 11.93 22.16
CA GLY A 468 -41.19 11.14 23.40
C GLY A 468 -39.84 10.50 23.78
N ALA A 469 -38.71 10.95 23.25
CA ALA A 469 -37.39 10.54 23.78
C ALA A 469 -36.88 11.53 24.82
N GLN A 470 -36.80 11.11 26.09
CA GLN A 470 -36.11 11.85 27.16
C GLN A 470 -34.76 11.17 27.43
N VAL A 471 -33.68 11.95 27.39
CA VAL A 471 -32.32 11.47 27.69
C VAL A 471 -32.11 11.57 29.20
N TYR A 472 -32.01 10.44 29.89
CA TYR A 472 -32.04 10.40 31.36
C TYR A 472 -30.67 10.30 32.05
N ALA A 473 -29.58 9.97 31.37
CA ALA A 473 -28.27 9.87 32.02
C ALA A 473 -27.08 10.11 31.08
N LEU A 474 -26.14 10.94 31.53
CA LEU A 474 -24.81 11.12 30.94
C LEU A 474 -23.79 10.57 31.94
N LEU A 475 -23.05 9.52 31.57
CA LEU A 475 -22.05 8.89 32.44
C LEU A 475 -20.65 9.28 31.97
N VAL A 476 -19.93 10.05 32.79
CA VAL A 476 -18.54 10.47 32.53
C VAL A 476 -17.62 9.63 33.41
N GLN A 477 -16.71 8.88 32.79
CA GLN A 477 -15.74 8.04 33.50
C GLN A 477 -14.32 8.53 33.19
N ALA A 478 -13.72 9.26 34.12
CA ALA A 478 -12.32 9.70 34.03
C ALA A 478 -11.69 9.85 35.44
N PRO A 479 -10.37 9.62 35.61
CA PRO A 479 -9.67 9.95 36.84
C PRO A 479 -9.56 11.48 36.97
N VAL A 480 -10.17 12.04 38.01
CA VAL A 480 -10.39 13.49 38.16
C VAL A 480 -9.24 14.10 38.96
N HIS A 481 -8.48 15.03 38.36
CA HIS A 481 -7.55 15.90 39.09
C HIS A 481 -8.33 17.09 39.70
N HIS A 482 -7.86 17.69 40.78
CA HIS A 482 -8.62 18.68 41.58
C HIS A 482 -9.15 19.92 40.79
N LEU A 483 -8.61 20.23 39.61
CA LEU A 483 -9.08 21.32 38.74
C LEU A 483 -10.34 20.95 37.92
N ASP A 484 -10.64 19.66 37.76
CA ASP A 484 -11.80 19.16 37.01
C ASP A 484 -13.10 19.12 37.84
N ALA A 485 -13.01 19.33 39.16
CA ALA A 485 -14.18 19.42 40.04
C ALA A 485 -15.05 20.65 39.77
N LEU A 486 -14.45 21.75 39.27
CA LEU A 486 -15.18 22.95 38.87
C LEU A 486 -15.95 22.71 37.57
N LEU A 487 -15.35 22.02 36.61
CA LEU A 487 -16.00 21.65 35.35
C LEU A 487 -17.22 20.74 35.60
N VAL A 488 -17.07 19.76 36.49
CA VAL A 488 -18.17 18.88 36.91
C VAL A 488 -19.28 19.67 37.60
N ARG A 489 -18.94 20.67 38.43
CA ARG A 489 -19.90 21.54 39.11
C ARG A 489 -20.68 22.41 38.11
N ASP A 490 -20.01 22.99 37.14
CA ASP A 490 -20.62 23.92 36.19
C ASP A 490 -21.52 23.18 35.18
N VAL A 491 -21.12 21.96 34.78
CA VAL A 491 -21.97 21.05 33.98
C VAL A 491 -23.20 20.63 34.79
N GLN A 492 -23.05 20.31 36.07
CA GLN A 492 -24.18 19.94 36.91
C GLN A 492 -25.14 21.11 37.18
N ALA A 493 -24.62 22.33 37.33
CA ALA A 493 -25.42 23.55 37.47
C ALA A 493 -26.26 23.83 36.20
N ALA A 494 -25.65 23.71 35.01
CA ALA A 494 -26.35 23.88 33.74
C ALA A 494 -27.46 22.83 33.52
N ILE A 495 -27.24 21.59 33.98
CA ILE A 495 -28.25 20.52 33.95
C ILE A 495 -29.42 20.83 34.90
N GLN A 496 -29.13 21.32 36.11
CA GLN A 496 -30.15 21.66 37.11
C GLN A 496 -31.00 22.88 36.70
N GLU A 497 -30.39 23.89 36.08
CA GLU A 497 -31.07 25.10 35.62
C GLU A 497 -32.11 24.81 34.53
N ARG A 498 -31.89 23.78 33.71
CA ARG A 498 -32.82 23.38 32.63
C ARG A 498 -33.93 22.41 33.03
N ARG A 499 -34.09 22.09 34.34
CA ARG A 499 -35.13 21.17 34.88
C ARG A 499 -35.26 19.83 34.13
N SER A 500 -34.18 19.31 33.56
CA SER A 500 -34.21 18.17 32.63
C SER A 500 -34.30 16.78 33.28
N GLY A 501 -34.41 16.69 34.60
CA GLY A 501 -34.51 15.41 35.33
C GLY A 501 -33.25 14.53 35.29
N ALA A 502 -32.20 14.93 34.57
CA ALA A 502 -30.95 14.18 34.47
C ALA A 502 -30.12 14.28 35.76
N ARG A 503 -29.53 13.15 36.18
CA ARG A 503 -28.58 13.07 37.31
C ARG A 503 -27.19 12.70 36.80
N LEU A 504 -26.19 13.49 37.17
CA LEU A 504 -24.78 13.14 36.98
C LEU A 504 -24.35 12.18 38.11
N SER A 505 -23.70 11.07 37.77
CA SER A 505 -23.11 10.13 38.74
C SER A 505 -21.62 10.00 38.47
N VAL A 506 -20.79 10.35 39.45
CA VAL A 506 -19.32 10.24 39.38
C VAL A 506 -18.89 9.00 40.16
N MET A 507 -18.37 7.98 39.48
CA MET A 507 -17.77 6.80 40.13
C MET A 507 -16.29 7.03 40.42
N ARG A 508 -15.87 6.79 41.67
CA ARG A 508 -14.45 6.75 42.04
C ARG A 508 -13.91 5.32 41.86
N PRO A 509 -12.65 5.14 41.40
CA PRO A 509 -12.04 3.82 41.33
C PRO A 509 -11.81 3.22 42.73
N TRP A 510 -11.98 1.90 42.82
CA TRP A 510 -11.75 1.07 44.00
C TRP A 510 -10.24 1.04 44.35
N PRO A 511 -9.82 1.17 45.62
CA PRO A 511 -8.40 1.13 45.96
C PRO A 511 -7.83 -0.29 45.85
N MET A 512 -6.75 -0.44 45.09
CA MET A 512 -5.89 -1.64 45.07
C MET A 512 -4.90 -1.60 46.26
N PRO A 513 -4.55 -2.76 46.86
CA PRO A 513 -3.64 -2.82 48.01
C PRO A 513 -2.17 -2.56 47.62
N SER A 514 -1.46 -1.81 48.47
CA SER A 514 -0.08 -1.38 48.30
C SER A 514 0.92 -2.53 48.48
N VAL A 515 1.84 -2.68 47.52
CA VAL A 515 3.02 -3.56 47.65
C VAL A 515 4.21 -2.72 48.12
N MET A 516 4.80 -3.13 49.26
CA MET A 516 6.01 -2.56 49.85
C MET A 516 7.26 -2.89 49.02
N LEU A 517 8.12 -1.90 48.78
CA LEU A 517 9.52 -2.06 48.33
C LEU A 517 10.49 -1.88 49.51
N PRO A 518 11.58 -2.65 49.60
CA PRO A 518 12.59 -2.50 50.65
C PRO A 518 13.71 -1.50 50.28
N PRO A 519 14.50 -1.00 51.27
CA PRO A 519 15.36 0.15 51.10
C PRO A 519 16.80 -0.15 50.62
N LEU A 520 17.38 0.89 50.01
CA LEU A 520 18.76 1.04 49.53
C LEU A 520 19.83 0.81 50.63
N ARG A 521 20.97 0.22 50.24
CA ARG A 521 22.24 0.28 50.98
C ARG A 521 23.36 0.87 50.12
N SER A 522 24.07 1.81 50.72
CA SER A 522 25.28 2.50 50.27
C SER A 522 26.57 1.76 50.67
N ALA A 523 27.61 1.78 49.82
CA ALA A 523 29.04 1.65 50.16
C ALA A 523 29.87 1.83 48.86
N SER A 524 30.54 2.97 48.65
CA SER A 524 31.97 3.27 48.94
C SER A 524 32.98 2.72 47.90
N PHE A 525 33.57 3.65 47.12
CA PHE A 525 34.84 3.59 46.37
C PHE A 525 36.06 3.52 47.33
N PRO A 526 37.35 3.29 46.94
CA PRO A 526 38.08 3.81 45.76
C PRO A 526 39.23 2.88 45.24
N PRO A 527 40.35 3.37 44.68
CA PRO A 527 40.59 3.81 43.29
C PRO A 527 41.75 3.02 42.62
N ASP A 528 42.00 3.20 41.31
CA ASP A 528 43.37 3.43 40.79
C ASP A 528 43.48 3.51 39.24
N TRP A 529 44.21 4.56 38.84
CA TRP A 529 45.16 4.71 37.71
C TRP A 529 44.75 5.05 36.26
N MET A 530 45.13 6.30 35.93
CA MET A 530 46.00 6.77 34.82
C MET A 530 45.41 7.13 33.43
N TYR A 531 45.57 8.43 33.14
CA TYR A 531 45.96 9.11 31.89
C TYR A 531 46.55 8.19 30.80
N GLU A 532 46.46 8.43 29.49
CA GLU A 532 46.62 9.67 28.72
C GLU A 532 46.35 9.28 27.24
N CYS A 533 45.81 10.18 26.40
CA CYS A 533 46.34 10.30 25.04
C CYS A 533 45.96 11.66 24.45
N ARG A 534 47.01 12.42 24.19
CA ARG A 534 47.06 13.75 23.61
C ARG A 534 46.57 13.76 22.16
N THR A 535 45.88 14.82 21.81
CA THR A 535 45.86 15.36 20.45
C THR A 535 47.15 16.13 20.18
N ASP A 536 47.57 16.13 18.92
CA ASP A 536 48.10 17.27 18.14
C ASP A 536 49.20 16.82 17.16
N PRO A 537 49.53 17.59 16.11
CA PRO A 537 48.89 18.82 15.62
C PRO A 537 48.21 18.69 14.25
#